data_AF-A0A963I535-F1
#
_entry.id   AF-A0A963I535-F1
#
_cell.length_a   1.000
_cell.length_b   1.000
_cell.length_c   1.000
_cell.angle_alpha   90.00
_cell.angle_beta   90.00
_cell.angle_gamma   90.00
#
_symmetry.space_group_name_H-M   'P 1'
#
loop_
_entity.id
_entity.type
_entity.pdbx_description
1 polymer ?
#
loop_
_entity_poly.entity_id
_entity_poly.type
_entity_poly.pdbx_seq_one_letter_code
_entity_poly.pdbx_strand_id
1 'polypeptide(L)'
;MTRRLADPPYLAFPLRFGRPAAAAPTDTRRWPLLASRSEHVRGQIEQILFTVAGERVFRPEFGAGLRTLLFEPNASPLWQVTQRRLAAALGEALTGEVDPRSLEIQVSGEESQLVVRIAYTLAAIGRREELVLSGGGA
;
A
#
# COMPACT_ATOMS: atom_id res chain seq x y z
N MET A 1 25.76 -4.10 16.55
CA MET A 1 24.32 -4.47 16.59
C MET A 1 23.37 -3.29 16.28
N THR A 2 23.85 -2.05 16.21
CA THR A 2 23.04 -0.81 16.12
C THR A 2 22.34 -0.56 14.78
N ARG A 3 22.82 -1.13 13.66
CA ARG A 3 22.31 -0.83 12.31
C ARG A 3 20.94 -1.44 12.00
N ARG A 4 20.53 -2.54 12.66
CA ARG A 4 19.27 -3.24 12.38
C ARG A 4 18.01 -2.54 12.93
N LEU A 5 18.15 -1.61 13.88
CA LEU A 5 17.01 -0.89 14.46
C LEU A 5 16.54 0.27 13.57
N ALA A 6 17.45 0.91 12.84
CA ALA A 6 17.12 2.00 11.94
C ALA A 6 16.44 1.51 10.64
N ASP A 7 16.80 0.31 10.19
CA ASP A 7 16.25 -0.32 8.99
C ASP A 7 15.96 -1.81 9.28
N PRO A 8 14.81 -2.11 9.91
CA PRO A 8 14.43 -3.49 10.19
C PRO A 8 14.14 -4.22 8.87
N PRO A 9 14.45 -5.53 8.77
CA PRO A 9 14.09 -6.31 7.59
C PRO A 9 12.58 -6.49 7.51
N TYR A 10 11.94 -5.91 6.49
CA TYR A 10 10.52 -6.10 6.23
C TYR A 10 10.28 -7.29 5.31
N LEU A 11 9.14 -7.97 5.44
CA LEU A 11 8.72 -8.99 4.47
C LEU A 11 8.19 -8.31 3.20
N ALA A 12 8.53 -8.86 2.04
CA ALA A 12 7.99 -8.39 0.78
C ALA A 12 6.47 -8.63 0.69
N PHE A 13 5.77 -7.69 0.04
CA PHE A 13 4.38 -7.84 -0.34
C PHE A 13 4.26 -7.76 -1.87
N PRO A 14 3.57 -8.71 -2.54
CA PRO A 14 3.04 -9.97 -1.99
C PRO A 14 4.12 -10.88 -1.40
N LEU A 15 3.74 -11.76 -0.47
CA LEU A 15 4.67 -12.70 0.16
C LEU A 15 5.26 -13.63 -0.90
N ARG A 16 6.58 -13.60 -1.05
CA ARG A 16 7.33 -14.42 -2.00
C ARG A 16 8.44 -15.17 -1.28
N PHE A 17 8.72 -16.39 -1.74
CA PHE A 17 9.83 -17.20 -1.25
C PHE A 17 10.85 -17.42 -2.35
N GLY A 18 12.12 -17.11 -2.07
CA GLY A 18 13.22 -17.25 -3.03
C GLY A 18 14.53 -17.58 -2.35
N ARG A 19 15.53 -17.93 -3.17
CA ARG A 19 16.92 -18.10 -2.70
C ARG A 19 17.53 -16.70 -2.61
N PRO A 20 18.08 -16.27 -1.47
CA PRO A 20 18.71 -14.96 -1.40
C PRO A 20 20.01 -14.96 -2.21
N ALA A 21 20.40 -13.76 -2.64
CA ALA A 21 21.63 -13.58 -3.42
C ALA A 21 22.89 -14.08 -2.68
N ALA A 22 22.90 -14.01 -1.35
CA ALA A 22 24.06 -14.39 -0.52
C ALA A 22 24.18 -15.90 -0.23
N ALA A 23 23.22 -16.73 -0.63
CA ALA A 23 23.29 -18.17 -0.37
C ALA A 23 24.35 -18.86 -1.25
N ALA A 24 25.01 -19.90 -0.71
CA ALA A 24 25.95 -20.72 -1.45
C ALA A 24 25.26 -21.39 -2.68
N PRO A 25 25.98 -21.66 -3.78
CA PRO A 25 25.40 -22.28 -4.98
C PRO A 25 24.73 -23.63 -4.72
N THR A 26 25.23 -24.39 -3.74
CA THR A 26 24.71 -25.70 -3.33
C THR A 26 23.49 -25.59 -2.40
N ASP A 27 23.22 -24.42 -1.82
CA ASP A 27 22.06 -24.23 -0.94
C ASP A 27 20.79 -24.02 -1.77
N THR A 28 19.88 -24.98 -1.70
CA THR A 28 18.59 -25.00 -2.41
C THR A 28 17.43 -24.49 -1.56
N ARG A 29 17.67 -24.09 -0.30
CA ARG A 29 16.62 -23.61 0.60
C ARG A 29 16.02 -22.30 0.11
N ARG A 30 14.73 -22.11 0.35
CA ARG A 30 14.00 -20.86 0.05
C ARG A 30 13.63 -20.15 1.34
N TRP A 31 13.80 -18.83 1.34
CA TRP A 31 13.47 -17.94 2.44
C TRP A 31 12.49 -16.87 1.96
N PRO A 32 11.73 -16.24 2.88
CA PRO A 32 10.90 -15.11 2.51
C PRO A 32 11.76 -13.98 1.94
N LEU A 33 11.32 -13.39 0.83
CA LEU A 33 11.95 -12.22 0.27
C LEU A 33 11.72 -11.02 1.19
N LEU A 34 12.76 -10.21 1.36
CA LEU A 34 12.71 -9.00 2.16
C LEU A 34 12.43 -7.79 1.28
N ALA A 35 11.84 -6.78 1.88
CA ALA A 35 11.58 -5.47 1.29
C ALA A 35 12.40 -4.41 2.01
N SER A 36 12.86 -3.41 1.26
CA SER A 36 13.28 -2.13 1.81
C SER A 36 12.09 -1.42 2.46
N ARG A 37 12.35 -0.40 3.28
CA ARG A 37 11.29 0.41 3.90
C ARG A 37 10.33 1.03 2.89
N SER A 38 10.84 1.53 1.76
CA SER A 38 10.01 2.08 0.68
C SER A 38 9.07 1.03 0.08
N GLU A 39 9.60 -0.15 -0.25
CA GLU A 39 8.80 -1.28 -0.74
C GLU A 39 7.79 -1.78 0.31
N HIS A 40 8.15 -1.74 1.58
CA HIS A 40 7.25 -2.08 2.67
C HIS A 40 6.06 -1.12 2.78
N VAL A 41 6.30 0.20 2.73
CA VAL A 41 5.23 1.20 2.75
C VAL A 41 4.32 1.07 1.53
N ARG A 42 4.90 0.89 0.34
CA ARG A 42 4.13 0.59 -0.89
C ARG A 42 3.26 -0.66 -0.72
N GLY A 43 3.82 -1.72 -0.15
CA GLY A 43 3.10 -2.94 0.16
C GLY A 43 1.96 -2.76 1.15
N GLN A 44 2.13 -1.94 2.20
CA GLN A 44 1.05 -1.61 3.14
C GLN A 44 -0.09 -0.85 2.45
N ILE A 45 0.23 0.11 1.58
CA ILE A 45 -0.77 0.85 0.78
C ILE A 45 -1.54 -0.12 -0.10
N GLU A 46 -0.87 -1.01 -0.83
CA GLU A 46 -1.53 -2.01 -1.67
C GLU A 46 -2.46 -2.94 -0.89
N GLN A 47 -2.05 -3.39 0.30
CA GLN A 47 -2.92 -4.19 1.17
C GLN A 47 -4.19 -3.44 1.54
N ILE A 48 -4.10 -2.15 1.87
CA ILE A 48 -5.27 -1.35 2.24
C ILE A 48 -6.18 -1.16 1.03
N LEU A 49 -5.63 -0.90 -0.14
CA LEU A 49 -6.40 -0.68 -1.35
C LEU A 49 -7.20 -1.91 -1.78
N PHE A 50 -6.59 -3.09 -1.71
CA PHE A 50 -7.17 -4.32 -2.26
C PHE A 50 -7.89 -5.21 -1.23
N THR A 51 -7.83 -4.87 0.06
CA THR A 51 -8.63 -5.53 1.11
C THR A 51 -9.96 -4.81 1.30
N VAL A 52 -11.05 -5.57 1.40
CA VAL A 52 -12.38 -5.04 1.72
C VAL A 52 -12.54 -4.95 3.24
N ALA A 53 -13.16 -3.89 3.76
CA ALA A 53 -13.46 -3.82 5.20
C ALA A 53 -14.29 -5.03 5.65
N GLY A 54 -13.98 -5.53 6.84
CA GLY A 54 -14.53 -6.77 7.39
C GLY A 54 -13.77 -8.04 6.99
N GLU A 55 -12.90 -8.00 5.97
CA GLU A 55 -12.10 -9.18 5.57
C GLU A 55 -11.10 -9.58 6.66
N ARG A 56 -10.53 -8.61 7.39
CA ARG A 56 -9.64 -8.86 8.53
C ARG A 56 -10.43 -8.93 9.83
N VAL A 57 -10.62 -10.15 10.35
CA VAL A 57 -11.40 -10.44 11.57
C VAL A 57 -11.04 -9.54 12.76
N PHE A 58 -9.75 -9.35 13.04
CA PHE A 58 -9.28 -8.55 14.17
C PHE A 58 -9.02 -7.06 13.84
N ARG A 59 -9.34 -6.65 12.61
CA ARG A 59 -9.17 -5.28 12.10
C ARG A 59 -10.30 -4.99 11.09
N PRO A 60 -11.58 -4.99 11.49
CA PRO A 60 -12.69 -4.87 10.55
C PRO A 60 -12.66 -3.55 9.76
N GLU A 61 -12.16 -2.47 10.35
CA GLU A 61 -12.02 -1.17 9.70
C GLU A 61 -10.87 -1.10 8.68
N PHE A 62 -10.00 -2.12 8.63
CA PHE A 62 -8.88 -2.16 7.69
C PHE A 62 -9.38 -2.44 6.27
N GLY A 63 -9.00 -1.57 5.34
CA GLY A 63 -9.21 -1.77 3.91
C GLY A 63 -10.19 -0.77 3.30
N ALA A 64 -9.89 -0.38 2.06
CA ALA A 64 -10.71 0.54 1.26
C ALA A 64 -11.54 -0.19 0.19
N GLY A 65 -11.17 -1.42 -0.17
CA GLY A 65 -11.94 -2.27 -1.07
C GLY A 65 -12.10 -1.70 -2.47
N LEU A 66 -11.05 -1.16 -3.11
CA LEU A 66 -11.13 -0.56 -4.45
C LEU A 66 -11.82 -1.46 -5.49
N ARG A 67 -11.68 -2.79 -5.32
CA ARG A 67 -12.29 -3.81 -6.19
C ARG A 67 -13.81 -3.71 -6.24
N THR A 68 -14.47 -3.24 -5.17
CA THR A 68 -15.93 -3.09 -5.15
C THR A 68 -16.41 -1.93 -6.00
N LEU A 69 -15.52 -0.97 -6.32
CA LEU A 69 -15.86 0.23 -7.08
C LEU A 69 -15.81 0.03 -8.60
N LEU A 70 -15.24 -1.10 -9.08
CA LEU A 70 -15.03 -1.33 -10.52
C LEU A 70 -16.33 -1.44 -11.33
N PHE A 71 -17.44 -1.76 -10.67
CA PHE A 71 -18.76 -1.91 -11.32
C PHE A 71 -19.77 -0.88 -10.83
N GLU A 72 -19.34 0.04 -9.98
CA GLU A 72 -20.19 1.13 -9.49
C GLU A 72 -20.24 2.27 -10.50
N PRO A 73 -21.31 3.08 -10.51
CA PRO A 73 -21.35 4.27 -11.35
C PRO A 73 -20.16 5.19 -11.07
N ASN A 74 -19.46 5.60 -12.13
CA ASN A 74 -18.29 6.47 -12.02
C ASN A 74 -18.71 7.92 -11.72
N ALA A 75 -19.10 8.18 -10.46
CA ALA A 75 -19.73 9.42 -10.04
C ALA A 75 -18.93 10.13 -8.92
N SER A 76 -18.88 11.46 -8.99
CA SER A 76 -18.17 12.31 -8.02
C SER A 76 -18.46 12.02 -6.54
N PRO A 77 -19.72 11.78 -6.11
CA PRO A 77 -20.01 11.43 -4.72
C PRO A 77 -19.29 10.17 -4.24
N LEU A 78 -19.18 9.15 -5.10
CA LEU A 78 -18.48 7.90 -4.78
C LEU A 78 -16.99 8.15 -4.61
N TRP A 79 -16.38 8.96 -5.48
CA TRP A 79 -14.96 9.31 -5.39
C TRP A 79 -14.63 10.00 -4.08
N GLN A 80 -15.48 10.95 -3.65
CA GLN A 80 -15.30 11.68 -2.39
C GLN A 80 -15.39 10.75 -1.16
N VAL A 81 -16.34 9.81 -1.17
CA VAL A 81 -16.46 8.80 -0.11
C VAL A 81 -15.22 7.89 -0.08
N THR A 82 -14.81 7.39 -1.23
CA THR A 82 -13.60 6.56 -1.36
C THR A 82 -12.35 7.30 -0.90
N GLN A 83 -12.17 8.56 -1.31
CA GLN A 83 -11.05 9.39 -0.90
C GLN A 83 -11.01 9.56 0.62
N ARG A 84 -12.15 9.84 1.27
CA ARG A 84 -12.23 9.95 2.74
C ARG A 84 -11.90 8.64 3.45
N ARG A 85 -12.41 7.52 2.94
CA ARG A 85 -12.14 6.18 3.48
C ARG A 85 -10.65 5.83 3.36
N LEU A 86 -10.05 6.11 2.21
CA LEU A 86 -8.62 5.94 1.99
C LEU A 86 -7.79 6.80 2.94
N ALA A 87 -8.17 8.07 3.13
CA ALA A 87 -7.48 8.96 4.04
C ALA A 87 -7.50 8.45 5.49
N ALA A 88 -8.65 7.95 5.96
CA ALA A 88 -8.75 7.37 7.29
C ALA A 88 -7.90 6.09 7.44
N ALA A 89 -8.04 5.14 6.51
CA ALA A 89 -7.33 3.85 6.58
C ALA A 89 -5.81 3.99 6.43
N LEU A 90 -5.35 4.84 5.49
CA LEU A 90 -3.93 5.10 5.27
C LEU A 90 -3.33 5.93 6.40
N GLY A 91 -4.06 6.92 6.92
CA GLY A 91 -3.60 7.74 8.05
C GLY A 91 -3.33 6.90 9.29
N GLU A 92 -4.22 5.96 9.62
CA GLU A 92 -4.01 5.05 10.74
C GLU A 92 -2.86 4.09 10.47
N ALA A 93 -2.89 3.36 9.34
CA ALA A 93 -1.94 2.29 9.06
C ALA A 93 -0.49 2.75 8.83
N LEU A 94 -0.30 3.97 8.31
CA LEU A 94 1.02 4.51 7.97
C LEU A 94 1.63 5.37 9.10
N THR A 95 1.00 5.38 10.27
CA THR A 95 1.50 6.11 11.45
C THR A 95 2.94 5.72 11.76
N GLY A 96 3.84 6.71 11.77
CA GLY A 96 5.27 6.53 12.08
C GLY A 96 6.15 6.09 10.90
N GLU A 97 5.55 5.59 9.81
CA GLU A 97 6.28 5.26 8.58
C GLU A 97 6.34 6.46 7.61
N VAL A 98 5.31 7.30 7.65
CA VAL A 98 5.07 8.36 6.65
C VAL A 98 4.70 9.66 7.36
N ASP A 99 5.13 10.81 6.85
CA ASP A 99 4.74 12.12 7.39
C ASP A 99 3.24 12.36 7.13
N PRO A 100 2.38 12.43 8.17
CA PRO A 100 0.94 12.60 8.01
C PRO A 100 0.55 13.86 7.25
N ARG A 101 1.37 14.92 7.32
CA ARG A 101 1.09 16.20 6.63
C ARG A 101 1.34 16.14 5.14
N SER A 102 2.10 15.14 4.69
CA SER A 102 2.46 14.94 3.29
C SER A 102 1.54 13.97 2.56
N LEU A 103 0.61 13.31 3.26
CA LEU A 103 -0.27 12.31 2.69
C LEU A 103 -1.37 12.97 1.87
N GLU A 104 -1.22 12.90 0.55
CA GLU A 104 -2.15 13.45 -0.43
C GLU A 104 -2.82 12.30 -1.17
N ILE A 105 -4.15 12.27 -1.17
CA ILE A 105 -4.96 11.23 -1.82
C ILE A 105 -5.95 11.92 -2.74
N GLN A 106 -5.97 11.50 -4.01
CA GLN A 106 -6.92 11.96 -5.01
C GLN A 106 -7.59 10.74 -5.65
N VAL A 107 -8.91 10.81 -5.78
CA VAL A 107 -9.72 9.81 -6.46
C VAL A 107 -10.51 10.53 -7.52
N SER A 108 -10.39 10.09 -8.78
CA SER A 108 -11.08 10.68 -9.91
C SER A 108 -11.54 9.60 -10.87
N GLY A 109 -12.62 9.87 -11.59
CA GLY A 109 -13.05 9.05 -12.71
C GLY A 109 -12.73 9.71 -14.04
N GLU A 110 -12.23 8.93 -15.00
CA GLU A 110 -12.06 9.32 -16.39
C GLU A 110 -12.73 8.26 -17.26
N GLU A 111 -13.82 8.63 -17.93
CA GLU A 111 -14.66 7.70 -18.71
C GLU A 111 -15.06 6.45 -17.88
N SER A 112 -14.59 5.27 -18.29
CA SER A 112 -14.83 3.97 -17.65
C SER A 112 -13.73 3.58 -16.65
N GLN A 113 -12.83 4.51 -16.30
CA GLN A 113 -11.71 4.28 -15.39
C GLN A 113 -11.86 5.05 -14.08
N LEU A 114 -11.46 4.41 -12.99
CA LEU A 114 -11.21 5.00 -11.69
C LEU A 114 -9.70 5.14 -11.50
N VAL A 115 -9.24 6.35 -11.22
CA VAL A 115 -7.83 6.67 -10.96
C VAL A 115 -7.68 7.08 -9.50
N VAL A 116 -6.73 6.44 -8.81
CA VAL A 116 -6.35 6.73 -7.43
C VAL A 116 -4.89 7.12 -7.40
N ARG A 117 -4.61 8.35 -6.95
CA ARG A 117 -3.26 8.89 -6.77
C ARG A 117 -2.99 9.09 -5.29
N ILE A 118 -1.87 8.54 -4.83
CA ILE A 118 -1.43 8.63 -3.43
C ILE A 118 0.01 9.12 -3.44
N ALA A 119 0.24 10.33 -2.94
CA ALA A 119 1.57 10.90 -2.76
C ALA A 119 1.87 11.07 -1.28
N TYR A 120 3.12 10.84 -0.89
CA TYR A 120 3.53 10.86 0.51
C TYR A 120 5.03 11.00 0.69
N THR A 121 5.48 11.36 1.89
CA THR A 121 6.90 11.48 2.25
C THR A 121 7.26 10.50 3.36
N LEU A 122 8.26 9.67 3.14
CA LEU A 122 8.73 8.70 4.13
C LEU A 122 9.33 9.43 5.34
N ALA A 123 8.84 9.14 6.54
CA ALA A 123 9.20 9.88 7.76
C ALA A 123 10.70 9.73 8.11
N ALA A 124 11.27 8.56 7.85
CA ALA A 124 12.66 8.26 8.20
C ALA A 124 13.70 8.93 7.29
N ILE A 125 13.38 9.16 6.01
CA ILE A 125 14.35 9.57 4.99
C ILE A 125 13.98 10.87 4.25
N GLY A 126 12.78 11.42 4.47
CA GLY A 126 12.32 12.65 3.81
C GLY A 126 12.12 12.53 2.29
N ARG A 127 12.15 11.30 1.74
CA ARG A 127 11.92 11.04 0.32
C ARG A 127 10.42 11.07 0.03
N ARG A 128 10.01 11.90 -0.94
CA ARG A 128 8.65 11.89 -1.49
C ARG A 128 8.49 10.76 -2.51
N GLU A 129 7.39 10.04 -2.41
CA GLU A 129 7.00 8.97 -3.31
C GLU A 129 5.55 9.16 -3.78
N GLU A 130 5.24 8.51 -4.88
CA GLU A 130 3.91 8.51 -5.47
C GLU A 130 3.53 7.11 -5.97
N LEU A 131 2.24 6.80 -5.83
CA LEU A 131 1.58 5.63 -6.37
C LEU A 131 0.35 6.10 -7.15
N VAL A 132 0.25 5.67 -8.41
CA VAL A 132 -0.92 5.88 -9.26
C VAL A 132 -1.47 4.51 -9.65
N LEU A 133 -2.76 4.31 -9.41
CA LEU A 133 -3.48 3.10 -9.78
C LEU A 133 -4.71 3.47 -10.58
N SER A 134 -4.93 2.76 -11.68
CA SER A 134 -6.10 2.90 -12.53
C SER A 134 -6.80 1.55 -12.66
N GLY A 135 -8.13 1.54 -12.54
CA GLY A 135 -8.95 0.34 -12.73
C GLY A 135 -10.26 0.67 -13.43
N GLY A 136 -10.65 -0.12 -14.43
CA GLY A 136 -11.83 0.14 -15.25
C GLY A 136 -11.98 -0.84 -16.41
N GLY A 137 -13.14 -0.83 -17.07
CA GLY A 137 -13.40 -1.57 -18.30
C GLY A 137 -12.98 -0.75 -19.53
N ALA A 138 -12.32 -1.40 -20.50
CA ALA A 138 -12.09 -0.84 -21.83
C ALA A 138 -13.34 -1.00 -22.70
#